data_AF-A0A5J5EUL3-F1
#
_entry.id   AF-A0A5J5EUL3-F1
#
_cell.length_a   1.000
_cell.length_b   1.000
_cell.length_c   1.000
_cell.angle_alpha   90.00
_cell.angle_beta   90.00
_cell.angle_gamma   90.00
#
_symmetry.space_group_name_H-M   'P 1'
#
loop_
_entity.id
_entity.type
_entity.pdbx_description
1 polymer ?
#
loop_
_entity_poly.entity_id
_entity_poly.type
_entity_poly.pdbx_seq_one_letter_code
_entity_poly.pdbx_strand_id
1 'polypeptide(L)'
;MAILSTLLTALLAATAAVAHDDSPGALSRRAIHRLEARNLLSACSQKLRARELVEPRLARRAELLETHFRKRGLDALQMPILPDGNSRQPVPCILTPEVTVGPYYAEEELIRSEISEGQEGIELLLDFQFVDVKTCLPVPNAMVDIWHCNTTGTYSAFEVEHTVGESFNRGLQPTDQHGIMHMKTSFPGWYQGRATHIHLAAHINGTIDSETHTYKGGVTNHIGQVFFPEDVLEQVDVTAPYNTITVSRLRNSDDSIFLEENTGYDAVAGKPYRIPSRRKSNRS
;
A
#
# COMPACT_ATOMS: atom_id res chain seq x y z
N MET A 1 30.43 -13.60 50.79
CA MET A 1 30.24 -13.91 49.36
C MET A 1 29.02 -13.14 48.89
N ALA A 2 29.21 -11.96 48.33
CA ALA A 2 28.13 -11.17 47.71
C ALA A 2 28.31 -11.27 46.19
N ILE A 3 27.32 -11.82 45.50
CA ILE A 3 27.34 -11.98 44.05
C ILE A 3 26.82 -10.66 43.46
N LEU A 4 27.71 -9.89 42.83
CA LEU A 4 27.35 -8.76 41.98
C LEU A 4 26.69 -9.32 40.71
N SER A 5 25.39 -9.07 40.54
CA SER A 5 24.69 -9.27 39.27
C SER A 5 24.78 -7.96 38.48
N THR A 6 25.68 -7.92 37.51
CA THR A 6 25.75 -6.84 36.51
C THR A 6 24.56 -6.96 35.56
N LEU A 7 23.58 -6.09 35.72
CA LEU A 7 22.56 -5.81 34.70
C LEU A 7 23.23 -5.10 33.53
N LEU A 8 23.41 -5.83 32.44
CA LEU A 8 23.79 -5.27 31.15
C LEU A 8 22.52 -4.64 30.54
N THR A 9 22.29 -3.35 30.76
CA THR A 9 21.29 -2.60 30.01
C THR A 9 21.80 -2.42 28.59
N ALA A 10 21.32 -3.26 27.67
CA ALA A 10 21.47 -3.02 26.25
C ALA A 10 20.65 -1.76 25.90
N LEU A 11 21.33 -0.62 25.80
CA LEU A 11 20.78 0.57 25.13
C LEU A 11 20.64 0.20 23.65
N LEU A 12 19.44 -0.21 23.21
CA LEU A 12 19.07 -0.05 21.82
C LEU A 12 18.92 1.46 21.59
N ALA A 13 19.97 2.07 21.05
CA ALA A 13 19.85 3.39 20.46
C ALA A 13 18.88 3.25 19.28
N ALA A 14 17.64 3.71 19.45
CA ALA A 14 16.74 3.97 18.34
C ALA A 14 17.42 5.04 17.48
N THR A 15 18.11 4.61 16.43
CA THR A 15 18.50 5.51 15.35
C THR A 15 17.20 6.00 14.74
N ALA A 16 16.86 7.26 14.99
CA ALA A 16 15.80 7.92 14.24
C ALA A 16 16.16 7.78 12.76
N ALA A 17 15.41 6.95 12.03
CA ALA A 17 15.50 6.92 10.59
C ALA A 17 15.26 8.36 10.12
N VAL A 18 16.27 8.97 9.49
CA VAL A 18 16.14 10.31 8.91
C VAL A 18 15.21 10.14 7.71
N ALA A 19 13.91 10.33 7.97
CA ALA A 19 12.87 9.95 7.04
C ALA A 19 12.94 10.74 5.74
N HIS A 20 13.45 11.99 5.69
CA HIS A 20 13.72 12.70 4.43
C HIS A 20 14.81 13.77 4.53
N ASP A 21 15.63 13.87 3.48
CA ASP A 21 16.43 15.06 3.20
C ASP A 21 15.55 16.13 2.55
N ASP A 22 15.03 17.05 3.34
CA ASP A 22 14.23 18.19 2.85
C ASP A 22 15.08 19.42 2.48
N SER A 23 16.37 19.23 2.22
CA SER A 23 17.20 20.31 1.71
C SER A 23 16.65 20.87 0.39
N PRO A 24 16.81 22.18 0.12
CA PRO A 24 16.38 22.78 -1.14
C PRO A 24 16.91 22.05 -2.39
N GLY A 25 18.11 21.47 -2.29
CA GLY A 25 18.71 20.66 -3.36
C GLY A 25 18.00 19.32 -3.57
N ALA A 26 17.59 18.63 -2.51
CA ALA A 26 16.82 17.40 -2.61
C ALA A 26 15.38 17.65 -3.11
N LEU A 27 14.73 18.73 -2.66
CA LEU A 27 13.42 19.14 -3.17
C LEU A 27 13.46 19.48 -4.67
N SER A 28 14.50 20.19 -5.12
CA SER A 28 14.70 20.49 -6.54
C SER A 28 14.94 19.23 -7.39
N ARG A 29 15.77 18.29 -6.91
CA ARG A 29 15.96 16.99 -7.57
C ARG A 29 14.66 16.19 -7.67
N ARG A 30 13.87 16.15 -6.59
CA ARG A 30 12.55 15.49 -6.58
C ARG A 30 11.59 16.14 -7.57
N ALA A 31 11.57 17.48 -7.66
CA ALA A 31 10.74 18.21 -8.63
C ALA A 31 11.14 17.94 -10.09
N ILE A 32 12.44 17.86 -10.39
CA ILE A 32 12.95 17.50 -11.73
C ILE A 32 12.58 16.06 -12.07
N HIS A 33 12.82 15.12 -11.15
CA HIS A 33 12.45 13.71 -11.32
C HIS A 33 10.95 13.54 -11.58
N ARG A 34 10.10 14.28 -10.85
CA ARG A 34 8.64 14.37 -11.09
C ARG A 34 8.32 14.80 -12.51
N LEU A 35 8.92 15.90 -12.98
CA LEU A 35 8.66 16.42 -14.31
C LEU A 35 9.09 15.43 -15.41
N GLU A 36 10.26 14.81 -15.26
CA GLU A 36 10.75 13.80 -16.18
C GLU A 36 9.86 12.55 -16.22
N ALA A 37 9.48 12.02 -15.05
CA ALA A 37 8.59 10.87 -14.94
C ALA A 37 7.23 11.12 -15.60
N ARG A 38 6.66 12.34 -15.49
CA ARG A 38 5.40 12.69 -16.19
C ARG A 38 5.54 12.64 -17.71
N ASN A 39 6.61 13.20 -18.25
CA ASN A 39 6.85 13.19 -19.69
C ASN A 39 7.01 11.75 -20.20
N LEU A 40 7.78 10.93 -19.48
CA LEU A 40 7.99 9.53 -19.80
C LEU A 40 6.69 8.71 -19.71
N LEU A 41 5.85 8.95 -18.70
CA LEU A 41 4.55 8.29 -18.57
C LEU A 41 3.64 8.58 -19.75
N SER A 42 3.60 9.83 -20.22
CA SER A 42 2.77 10.20 -21.37
C SER A 42 3.14 9.35 -22.60
N ALA A 43 4.43 9.04 -22.77
CA ALA A 43 4.94 8.14 -23.80
C ALA A 43 4.60 6.67 -23.52
N CYS A 44 4.59 6.23 -22.25
CA CYS A 44 4.18 4.87 -21.86
C CYS A 44 2.67 4.62 -21.89
N SER A 45 1.83 5.67 -21.88
CA SER A 45 0.38 5.56 -21.70
C SER A 45 -0.31 4.62 -22.70
N GLN A 46 0.18 4.52 -23.94
CA GLN A 46 -0.34 3.58 -24.94
C GLN A 46 0.05 2.12 -24.64
N LYS A 47 1.30 1.88 -24.20
CA LYS A 47 1.76 0.55 -23.77
C LYS A 47 1.10 0.10 -22.48
N LEU A 48 0.86 1.01 -21.52
CA LEU A 48 0.12 0.73 -20.28
C LEU A 48 -1.33 0.29 -20.53
N ARG A 49 -1.91 0.70 -21.66
CA ARG A 49 -3.23 0.25 -22.12
C ARG A 49 -3.17 -0.97 -23.04
N ALA A 50 -1.96 -1.45 -23.37
CA ALA A 50 -1.81 -2.63 -24.20
C ALA A 50 -2.23 -3.88 -23.43
N ARG A 51 -2.77 -4.86 -24.17
CA ARG A 51 -3.25 -6.13 -23.62
C ARG A 51 -2.17 -6.86 -22.82
N GLU A 52 -0.90 -6.68 -23.19
CA GLU A 52 0.27 -7.32 -22.56
C GLU A 52 0.45 -6.96 -21.08
N LEU A 53 0.00 -5.77 -20.64
CA LEU A 53 0.05 -5.38 -19.23
C LEU A 53 -1.29 -5.60 -18.51
N VAL A 54 -2.39 -5.46 -19.24
CA VAL A 54 -3.74 -5.55 -18.69
C VAL A 54 -4.17 -7.01 -18.44
N GLU A 55 -3.97 -7.91 -19.39
CA GLU A 55 -4.45 -9.30 -19.31
C GLU A 55 -3.79 -10.07 -18.17
N PRO A 56 -2.45 -10.03 -17.97
CA PRO A 56 -1.83 -10.70 -16.82
C PRO A 56 -2.33 -10.15 -15.49
N ARG A 57 -2.54 -8.83 -15.38
CA ARG A 57 -3.09 -8.21 -14.17
C ARG A 57 -4.51 -8.68 -13.88
N LEU A 58 -5.39 -8.73 -14.87
CA LEU A 58 -6.75 -9.23 -14.70
C LEU A 58 -6.76 -10.71 -14.32
N ALA A 59 -5.92 -11.53 -14.95
CA ALA A 59 -5.79 -12.95 -14.63
C ALA A 59 -5.30 -13.17 -13.18
N ARG A 60 -4.24 -12.46 -12.77
CA ARG A 60 -3.70 -12.54 -11.40
C ARG A 60 -4.70 -12.05 -10.37
N ARG A 61 -5.44 -10.98 -10.65
CA ARG A 61 -6.54 -10.52 -9.80
C ARG A 61 -7.64 -11.58 -9.67
N ALA A 62 -8.04 -12.22 -10.77
CA ALA A 62 -9.04 -13.28 -10.72
C ALA A 62 -8.55 -14.45 -9.84
N GLU A 63 -7.30 -14.88 -9.99
CA GLU A 63 -6.69 -15.93 -9.18
C GLU A 63 -6.64 -15.57 -7.68
N LEU A 64 -6.29 -14.32 -7.34
CA LEU A 64 -6.30 -13.81 -5.97
C LEU A 64 -7.70 -13.91 -5.36
N LEU A 65 -8.72 -13.43 -6.07
CA LEU A 65 -10.11 -13.46 -5.62
C LEU A 65 -10.59 -14.90 -5.49
N GLU A 66 -10.42 -15.75 -6.51
CA GLU A 66 -10.83 -17.15 -6.47
C GLU A 66 -10.20 -17.90 -5.29
N THR A 67 -8.89 -17.74 -5.09
CA THR A 67 -8.19 -18.35 -3.96
C THR A 67 -8.76 -17.87 -2.63
N HIS A 68 -9.04 -16.56 -2.54
CA HIS A 68 -9.56 -15.95 -1.34
C HIS A 68 -11.00 -16.40 -1.01
N PHE A 69 -11.92 -16.36 -1.98
CA PHE A 69 -13.32 -16.74 -1.80
C PHE A 69 -13.50 -18.24 -1.62
N ARG A 70 -12.74 -19.07 -2.36
CA ARG A 70 -12.76 -20.53 -2.19
C ARG A 70 -12.37 -20.94 -0.77
N LYS A 71 -11.32 -20.31 -0.21
CA LYS A 71 -10.92 -20.53 1.19
C LYS A 71 -12.04 -20.21 2.20
N ARG A 72 -13.00 -19.35 1.83
CA ARG A 72 -14.14 -18.95 2.65
C ARG A 72 -15.43 -19.70 2.34
N GLY A 73 -15.41 -20.68 1.42
CA GLY A 73 -16.61 -21.38 0.97
C GLY A 73 -17.63 -20.46 0.27
N LEU A 74 -17.16 -19.33 -0.27
CA LEU A 74 -17.98 -18.37 -1.00
C LEU A 74 -17.87 -18.65 -2.50
N ASP A 75 -19.00 -18.56 -3.21
CA ASP A 75 -19.07 -18.84 -4.64
C ASP A 75 -18.51 -17.65 -5.44
N ALA A 76 -17.42 -17.88 -6.19
CA ALA A 76 -16.73 -16.83 -6.95
C ALA A 76 -17.61 -16.18 -8.04
N LEU A 77 -18.69 -16.88 -8.45
CA LEU A 77 -19.65 -16.46 -9.47
C LEU A 77 -20.61 -15.33 -9.04
N GLN A 78 -20.60 -14.90 -7.77
CA GLN A 78 -21.43 -13.78 -7.27
C GLN A 78 -20.72 -12.42 -7.31
N MET A 79 -19.51 -12.34 -7.87
CA MET A 79 -18.76 -11.09 -8.00
C MET A 79 -18.98 -10.42 -9.36
N PRO A 80 -18.96 -9.09 -9.46
CA PRO A 80 -18.85 -8.42 -10.75
C PRO A 80 -17.39 -8.51 -11.15
N ILE A 81 -16.99 -9.68 -11.65
CA ILE A 81 -15.76 -9.75 -12.42
C ILE A 81 -16.14 -9.26 -13.79
N LEU A 82 -15.81 -7.99 -14.00
CA LEU A 82 -15.12 -7.42 -15.14
C LEU A 82 -15.48 -5.93 -15.13
N PRO A 83 -14.52 -5.01 -15.37
CA PRO A 83 -14.91 -3.75 -15.93
C PRO A 83 -15.73 -4.11 -17.17
N ASP A 84 -16.92 -3.54 -17.30
CA ASP A 84 -17.74 -3.66 -18.50
C ASP A 84 -16.78 -3.61 -19.70
N GLY A 85 -16.87 -4.52 -20.67
CA GLY A 85 -15.91 -4.55 -21.81
C GLY A 85 -15.84 -3.24 -22.61
N ASN A 86 -16.70 -2.26 -22.25
CA ASN A 86 -16.78 -0.88 -22.70
C ASN A 86 -16.20 0.18 -21.75
N SER A 87 -15.67 -0.20 -20.59
CA SER A 87 -14.94 0.67 -19.68
C SER A 87 -13.56 0.97 -20.30
N ARG A 88 -13.56 1.95 -21.20
CA ARG A 88 -12.40 2.77 -21.59
C ARG A 88 -11.83 3.59 -20.41
N GLN A 89 -12.16 3.26 -19.16
CA GLN A 89 -11.58 3.94 -18.02
C GLN A 89 -10.09 3.59 -17.99
N PRO A 90 -9.19 4.58 -18.14
CA PRO A 90 -7.76 4.34 -18.01
C PRO A 90 -7.51 3.65 -16.68
N VAL A 91 -6.60 2.68 -16.66
CA VAL A 91 -5.99 2.30 -15.39
C VAL A 91 -5.41 3.59 -14.81
N PRO A 92 -5.83 4.03 -13.61
CA PRO A 92 -5.19 5.16 -12.95
C PRO A 92 -3.73 4.80 -12.83
N CYS A 93 -2.89 5.50 -13.60
CA CYS A 93 -1.45 5.29 -13.59
C CYS A 93 -0.95 6.02 -12.36
N ILE A 94 -0.88 5.28 -11.26
CA ILE A 94 -0.28 5.77 -10.02
C ILE A 94 1.21 5.83 -10.27
N LEU A 95 1.70 7.03 -10.57
CA LEU A 95 3.12 7.35 -10.46
C LEU A 95 3.26 8.27 -9.27
N THR A 96 3.32 7.68 -8.10
CA THR A 96 3.69 8.42 -6.92
C THR A 96 5.15 8.88 -7.12
N PRO A 97 5.46 10.17 -6.96
CA PRO A 97 6.85 10.57 -6.84
C PRO A 97 7.40 10.16 -5.49
N GLU A 98 8.74 10.12 -5.32
CA GLU A 98 9.33 10.03 -3.98
C GLU A 98 8.81 11.20 -3.13
N VAL A 99 8.01 10.86 -2.13
CA VAL A 99 7.40 11.76 -1.14
C VAL A 99 7.71 11.28 0.27
N THR A 100 7.20 12.04 1.23
CA THR A 100 7.37 11.85 2.66
C THR A 100 6.98 10.43 3.10
N VAL A 101 7.98 9.58 3.35
CA VAL A 101 8.03 8.34 4.13
C VAL A 101 7.14 8.46 5.38
N GLY A 102 7.07 9.66 5.95
CA GLY A 102 6.36 9.92 7.19
C GLY A 102 7.19 9.46 8.38
N PRO A 103 6.77 9.78 9.61
CA PRO A 103 7.55 9.46 10.81
C PRO A 103 7.46 7.97 11.19
N TYR A 104 6.63 7.18 10.52
CA TYR A 104 6.23 5.83 10.93
C TYR A 104 6.81 4.69 10.07
N TYR A 105 7.97 4.92 9.44
CA TYR A 105 8.71 3.87 8.73
C TYR A 105 9.64 3.11 9.67
N ALA A 106 9.64 1.79 9.55
CA ALA A 106 10.50 0.88 10.29
C ALA A 106 11.29 0.02 9.31
N GLU A 107 12.56 -0.25 9.62
CA GLU A 107 13.41 -1.12 8.81
C GLU A 107 13.26 -2.58 9.25
N GLU A 108 13.69 -3.51 8.38
CA GLU A 108 13.71 -4.96 8.63
C GLU A 108 12.34 -5.63 8.79
N GLU A 109 11.34 -5.12 8.06
CA GLU A 109 10.01 -5.70 8.02
C GLU A 109 9.98 -7.17 7.55
N LEU A 110 8.90 -7.86 7.92
CA LEU A 110 8.72 -9.28 7.62
C LEU A 110 8.24 -9.49 6.18
N ILE A 111 8.83 -10.45 5.47
CA ILE A 111 8.33 -10.88 4.16
C ILE A 111 7.12 -11.80 4.37
N ARG A 112 5.91 -11.29 4.11
CA ARG A 112 4.66 -12.03 4.34
C ARG A 112 3.51 -11.54 3.46
N SER A 113 2.62 -12.46 3.09
CA SER A 113 1.48 -12.19 2.21
C SER A 113 0.24 -11.70 2.95
N GLU A 114 0.24 -11.77 4.28
CA GLU A 114 -0.82 -11.30 5.17
C GLU A 114 -0.17 -10.48 6.26
N ILE A 115 -0.57 -9.22 6.39
CA ILE A 115 0.07 -8.27 7.30
C ILE A 115 -0.85 -7.79 8.42
N SER A 116 -2.15 -8.12 8.42
CA SER A 116 -3.08 -7.54 9.40
C SER A 116 -2.83 -8.01 10.83
N GLU A 117 -2.22 -9.19 11.02
CA GLU A 117 -2.02 -9.80 12.35
C GLU A 117 -3.32 -9.89 13.18
N GLY A 118 -4.47 -10.00 12.51
CA GLY A 118 -5.77 -10.10 13.19
C GLY A 118 -6.34 -8.78 13.69
N GLN A 119 -5.77 -7.63 13.30
CA GLN A 119 -6.39 -6.32 13.53
C GLN A 119 -7.84 -6.32 13.03
N GLU A 120 -8.75 -5.76 13.83
CA GLU A 120 -10.15 -5.61 13.44
C GLU A 120 -10.26 -4.67 12.24
N GLY A 121 -11.23 -4.90 11.36
CA GLY A 121 -11.46 -4.05 10.20
C GLY A 121 -12.08 -4.79 9.02
N ILE A 122 -12.34 -4.03 7.96
CA ILE A 122 -12.70 -4.59 6.67
C ILE A 122 -11.44 -5.22 6.08
N GLU A 123 -11.51 -6.45 5.62
CA GLU A 123 -10.37 -7.08 4.95
C GLU A 123 -10.14 -6.43 3.57
N LEU A 124 -8.88 -6.15 3.28
CA LEU A 124 -8.43 -5.52 2.05
C LEU A 124 -7.40 -6.42 1.34
N LEU A 125 -7.65 -6.66 0.06
CA LEU A 125 -6.70 -7.34 -0.84
C LEU A 125 -6.03 -6.29 -1.72
N LEU A 126 -4.74 -6.09 -1.51
CA LEU A 126 -3.90 -5.21 -2.31
C LEU A 126 -3.46 -5.92 -3.58
N ASP A 127 -3.55 -5.21 -4.70
CA ASP A 127 -3.11 -5.63 -6.03
C ASP A 127 -2.42 -4.43 -6.69
N PHE A 128 -1.10 -4.40 -6.60
CA PHE A 128 -0.26 -3.34 -7.15
C PHE A 128 0.57 -3.89 -8.30
N GLN A 129 0.62 -3.15 -9.40
CA GLN A 129 1.49 -3.43 -10.53
C GLN A 129 2.53 -2.34 -10.69
N PHE A 130 3.79 -2.73 -10.74
CA PHE A 130 4.94 -1.85 -10.90
C PHE A 130 5.46 -1.91 -12.33
N VAL A 131 5.59 -0.74 -12.94
CA VAL A 131 6.06 -0.57 -14.32
C VAL A 131 7.15 0.48 -14.34
N ASP A 132 8.26 0.17 -15.00
CA ASP A 132 9.34 1.13 -15.23
C ASP A 132 8.88 2.15 -16.28
N VAL A 133 8.86 3.42 -15.92
CA VAL A 133 8.36 4.50 -16.79
C VAL A 133 9.27 4.85 -17.96
N LYS A 134 10.53 4.40 -17.96
CA LYS A 134 11.48 4.63 -19.07
C LYS A 134 11.31 3.56 -20.13
N THR A 135 11.10 2.31 -19.72
CA THR A 135 11.00 1.14 -20.61
C THR A 135 9.56 0.74 -20.93
N CYS A 136 8.62 1.16 -20.08
CA CYS A 136 7.22 0.74 -20.03
C CYS A 136 7.05 -0.77 -19.81
N LEU A 137 8.01 -1.43 -19.17
CA LEU A 137 7.99 -2.86 -18.87
C LEU A 137 7.71 -3.10 -17.39
N PRO A 138 7.10 -4.24 -17.02
CA PRO A 138 6.94 -4.60 -15.61
C PRO A 138 8.27 -4.67 -14.88
N VAL A 139 8.26 -4.36 -13.58
CA VAL A 139 9.43 -4.47 -12.72
C VAL A 139 9.30 -5.74 -11.88
N PRO A 140 9.93 -6.87 -12.26
CA PRO A 140 9.90 -8.08 -11.47
C PRO A 140 10.89 -8.00 -10.30
N ASN A 141 10.64 -8.80 -9.26
CA ASN A 141 11.48 -8.91 -8.06
C ASN A 141 11.76 -7.58 -7.33
N ALA A 142 10.97 -6.53 -7.55
CA ALA A 142 10.96 -5.39 -6.66
C ALA A 142 10.38 -5.82 -5.31
N MET A 143 11.07 -5.51 -4.22
CA MET A 143 10.57 -5.73 -2.88
C MET A 143 9.68 -4.55 -2.48
N VAL A 144 8.40 -4.81 -2.25
CA VAL A 144 7.42 -3.78 -1.92
C VAL A 144 7.16 -3.80 -0.44
N ASP A 145 7.50 -2.70 0.24
CA ASP A 145 7.21 -2.43 1.63
C ASP A 145 5.87 -1.70 1.74
N ILE A 146 4.99 -2.22 2.58
CA ILE A 146 3.67 -1.64 2.87
C ILE A 146 3.56 -1.42 4.37
N TRP A 147 3.13 -0.21 4.76
CA TRP A 147 2.74 0.07 6.13
C TRP A 147 1.54 1.01 6.19
N HIS A 148 0.67 0.80 7.17
CA HIS A 148 -0.43 1.71 7.45
C HIS A 148 -0.93 1.57 8.89
N CYS A 149 -1.72 2.55 9.33
CA CYS A 149 -2.38 2.49 10.64
C CYS A 149 -3.47 1.41 10.68
N ASN A 150 -3.79 0.94 11.88
CA ASN A 150 -4.99 0.13 12.11
C ASN A 150 -6.27 0.98 12.04
N THR A 151 -7.41 0.38 12.38
CA THR A 151 -8.72 1.02 12.34
C THR A 151 -8.84 2.24 13.25
N THR A 152 -8.07 2.34 14.34
CA THR A 152 -8.11 3.49 15.25
C THR A 152 -7.15 4.61 14.86
N GLY A 153 -6.41 4.46 13.75
CA GLY A 153 -5.39 5.43 13.33
C GLY A 153 -4.03 5.23 14.00
N THR A 154 -3.81 4.11 14.69
CA THR A 154 -2.58 3.78 15.42
C THR A 154 -1.62 3.00 14.54
N TYR A 155 -0.32 3.34 14.59
CA TYR A 155 0.74 2.62 13.91
C TYR A 155 1.45 1.63 14.85
N SER A 156 1.80 0.44 14.36
CA SER A 156 2.62 -0.56 15.08
C SER A 156 4.10 -0.16 15.11
N ALA A 157 4.91 -0.72 16.01
CA ALA A 157 6.36 -0.50 16.14
C ALA A 157 6.82 0.85 16.72
N PHE A 158 5.92 1.72 17.22
CA PHE A 158 6.29 3.05 17.70
C PHE A 158 5.94 3.28 19.18
N GLU A 159 6.91 3.78 19.95
CA GLU A 159 6.73 4.08 21.37
C GLU A 159 5.68 5.17 21.61
N VAL A 160 5.59 6.17 20.73
CA VAL A 160 4.57 7.24 20.82
C VAL A 160 3.15 6.70 20.73
N GLU A 161 2.99 5.52 20.11
CA GLU A 161 1.73 4.80 19.99
C GLU A 161 1.60 3.66 21.03
N HIS A 162 2.63 3.43 21.85
CA HIS A 162 2.75 2.30 22.78
C HIS A 162 2.68 0.92 22.11
N THR A 163 3.19 0.80 20.88
CA THR A 163 3.13 -0.42 20.06
C THR A 163 4.50 -1.03 19.77
N VAL A 164 5.51 -0.75 20.60
CA VAL A 164 6.86 -1.33 20.44
C VAL A 164 6.78 -2.85 20.53
N GLY A 165 7.37 -3.53 19.55
CA GLY A 165 7.35 -4.99 19.43
C GLY A 165 6.14 -5.55 18.68
N GLU A 166 5.18 -4.71 18.29
CA GLU A 166 4.09 -5.07 17.40
C GLU A 166 4.45 -4.76 15.95
N SER A 167 3.95 -5.57 15.01
CA SER A 167 4.24 -5.41 13.58
C SER A 167 2.99 -5.44 12.69
N PHE A 168 1.80 -5.31 13.27
CA PHE A 168 0.54 -5.34 12.50
C PHE A 168 0.55 -4.30 11.37
N ASN A 169 -0.13 -4.61 10.27
CA ASN A 169 -0.27 -3.80 9.07
C ASN A 169 1.06 -3.32 8.47
N ARG A 170 2.13 -4.11 8.63
CA ARG A 170 3.45 -3.87 8.01
C ARG A 170 3.95 -5.11 7.31
N GLY A 171 4.63 -4.97 6.17
CA GLY A 171 5.32 -6.11 5.59
C GLY A 171 5.81 -5.91 4.17
N LEU A 172 6.63 -6.88 3.76
CA LEU A 172 7.28 -6.92 2.46
C LEU A 172 6.68 -8.01 1.57
N GLN A 173 6.48 -7.70 0.30
CA GLN A 173 6.20 -8.69 -0.74
C GLN A 173 6.95 -8.39 -2.04
N PRO A 174 7.59 -9.39 -2.66
CA PRO A 174 8.19 -9.21 -3.96
C PRO A 174 7.11 -9.15 -5.06
N THR A 175 7.34 -8.33 -6.08
CA THR A 175 6.57 -8.38 -7.32
C THR A 175 6.90 -9.63 -8.14
N ASP A 176 5.91 -10.23 -8.78
CA ASP A 176 6.10 -11.33 -9.72
C ASP A 176 6.68 -10.90 -11.07
N GLN A 177 6.81 -11.85 -12.01
CA GLN A 177 7.34 -11.62 -13.36
C GLN A 177 6.56 -10.58 -14.19
N HIS A 178 5.31 -10.28 -13.80
CA HIS A 178 4.45 -9.27 -14.42
C HIS A 178 4.43 -7.96 -13.61
N GLY A 179 5.36 -7.82 -12.66
CA GLY A 179 5.47 -6.66 -11.79
C GLY A 179 4.34 -6.57 -10.76
N ILE A 180 3.61 -7.66 -10.51
CA ILE A 180 2.42 -7.65 -9.66
C ILE A 180 2.77 -8.12 -8.25
N MET A 181 2.37 -7.34 -7.25
CA MET A 181 2.43 -7.69 -5.84
C MET A 181 1.01 -7.83 -5.30
N HIS A 182 0.77 -8.94 -4.58
CA HIS A 182 -0.45 -9.16 -3.82
C HIS A 182 -0.16 -9.23 -2.33
N MET A 183 -1.01 -8.58 -1.54
CA MET A 183 -0.93 -8.63 -0.08
C MET A 183 -2.33 -8.52 0.52
N LYS A 184 -2.57 -9.28 1.59
CA LYS A 184 -3.79 -9.17 2.39
C LYS A 184 -3.50 -8.31 3.62
N THR A 185 -4.40 -7.37 3.90
CA THR A 185 -4.34 -6.50 5.08
C THR A 185 -5.73 -6.14 5.60
N SER A 186 -5.80 -5.30 6.64
CA SER A 186 -7.01 -4.61 7.08
C SER A 186 -7.13 -3.24 6.37
N PHE A 187 -8.34 -2.77 6.09
CA PHE A 187 -8.55 -1.44 5.52
C PHE A 187 -8.15 -0.38 6.57
N PRO A 188 -7.33 0.62 6.23
CA PRO A 188 -6.78 1.56 7.21
C PRO A 188 -7.86 2.43 7.86
N GLY A 189 -7.66 2.80 9.12
CA GLY A 189 -8.43 3.84 9.79
C GLY A 189 -7.99 5.24 9.36
N TRP A 190 -8.20 6.22 10.24
CA TRP A 190 -7.71 7.58 10.05
C TRP A 190 -7.34 8.22 11.39
N TYR A 191 -6.47 9.23 11.30
CA TYR A 191 -5.99 10.01 12.43
C TYR A 191 -5.95 11.49 12.04
N GLN A 192 -5.76 12.35 13.04
CA GLN A 192 -5.91 13.79 12.85
C GLN A 192 -4.94 14.35 11.80
N GLY A 193 -5.47 15.17 10.89
CA GLY A 193 -4.68 15.96 9.94
C GLY A 193 -4.26 15.22 8.68
N ARG A 194 -4.69 13.96 8.49
CA ARG A 194 -4.38 13.17 7.29
C ARG A 194 -5.62 12.51 6.70
N ALA A 195 -5.72 12.46 5.38
CA ALA A 195 -6.68 11.63 4.67
C ALA A 195 -6.32 10.14 4.82
N THR A 196 -7.27 9.24 4.64
CA THR A 196 -7.02 7.78 4.75
C THR A 196 -6.06 7.30 3.66
N HIS A 197 -4.96 6.65 4.06
CA HIS A 197 -3.89 6.23 3.14
C HIS A 197 -3.20 4.93 3.57
N ILE A 198 -2.51 4.32 2.61
CA ILE A 198 -1.51 3.27 2.82
C ILE A 198 -0.17 3.77 2.30
N HIS A 199 0.89 3.64 3.08
CA HIS A 199 2.23 3.92 2.60
C HIS A 199 2.81 2.73 1.83
N LEU A 200 3.67 3.05 0.86
CA LEU A 200 4.33 2.07 0.02
C LEU A 200 5.75 2.53 -0.32
N ALA A 201 6.72 1.63 -0.21
CA ALA A 201 8.05 1.80 -0.79
C ALA A 201 8.39 0.61 -1.69
N ALA A 202 9.09 0.85 -2.79
CA ALA A 202 9.59 -0.20 -3.67
C ALA A 202 11.11 -0.14 -3.74
N HIS A 203 11.71 -1.28 -3.43
CA HIS A 203 13.15 -1.46 -3.40
C HIS A 203 13.58 -2.46 -4.48
N ILE A 204 14.72 -2.21 -5.11
CA ILE A 204 15.34 -3.14 -6.06
C ILE A 204 16.79 -3.41 -5.65
N ASN A 205 17.38 -4.47 -6.22
CA ASN A 205 18.79 -4.82 -6.04
C ASN A 205 19.24 -5.09 -4.59
N GLY A 206 18.32 -5.40 -3.68
CA GLY A 206 18.66 -5.90 -2.35
C GLY A 206 18.69 -7.43 -2.30
N THR A 207 19.06 -7.94 -1.14
CA THR A 207 19.15 -9.37 -0.86
C THR A 207 18.26 -9.73 0.31
N ILE A 208 17.62 -10.89 0.21
CA ILE A 208 16.91 -11.49 1.34
C ILE A 208 17.93 -12.26 2.17
N ASP A 209 18.02 -11.91 3.45
CA ASP A 209 18.76 -12.69 4.43
C ASP A 209 18.03 -14.03 4.65
N SER A 210 18.73 -15.14 4.41
CA SER A 210 18.13 -16.48 4.51
C SER A 210 17.87 -16.93 5.94
N GLU A 211 18.54 -16.35 6.93
CA GLU A 211 18.41 -16.72 8.34
C GLU A 211 17.28 -15.94 9.01
N THR A 212 17.21 -14.63 8.76
CA THR A 212 16.20 -13.76 9.38
C THR A 212 14.98 -13.54 8.52
N HIS A 213 15.01 -13.94 7.24
CA HIS A 213 13.98 -13.64 6.24
C HIS A 213 13.68 -12.14 6.06
N THR A 214 14.67 -11.28 6.36
CA THR A 214 14.58 -9.82 6.19
C THR A 214 15.25 -9.37 4.89
N TYR A 215 14.83 -8.24 4.34
CA TYR A 215 15.43 -7.65 3.12
C TYR A 215 16.48 -6.58 3.45
N LYS A 216 17.66 -6.62 2.82
CA LYS A 216 18.80 -5.71 3.09
C LYS A 216 19.51 -5.24 1.81
N GLY A 217 20.20 -4.10 1.90
CA GLY A 217 21.18 -3.64 0.89
C GLY A 217 20.60 -3.13 -0.44
N GLY A 218 19.28 -3.06 -0.60
CA GLY A 218 18.62 -2.57 -1.81
C GLY A 218 18.65 -1.05 -1.97
N VAL A 219 18.24 -0.59 -3.14
CA VAL A 219 17.99 0.83 -3.44
C VAL A 219 16.49 1.05 -3.40
N THR A 220 16.05 2.05 -2.64
CA THR A 220 14.67 2.52 -2.68
C THR A 220 14.48 3.40 -3.90
N ASN A 221 13.66 2.94 -4.85
CA ASN A 221 13.41 3.64 -6.12
C ASN A 221 12.09 4.41 -6.11
N HIS A 222 11.24 4.10 -5.14
CA HIS A 222 9.93 4.70 -5.04
C HIS A 222 9.45 4.67 -3.58
N ILE A 223 8.88 5.79 -3.12
CA ILE A 223 8.17 5.91 -1.84
C ILE A 223 6.96 6.79 -2.09
N GLY A 224 5.78 6.33 -1.70
CA GLY A 224 4.50 6.99 -1.99
C GLY A 224 3.41 6.61 -1.01
N GLN A 225 2.24 7.22 -1.21
CA GLN A 225 1.03 6.91 -0.47
C GLN A 225 -0.13 6.65 -1.43
N VAL A 226 -0.92 5.64 -1.10
CA VAL A 226 -2.12 5.27 -1.84
C VAL A 226 -3.33 5.72 -1.04
N PHE A 227 -4.14 6.57 -1.64
CA PHE A 227 -5.39 7.10 -1.07
C PHE A 227 -6.59 6.34 -1.62
N PHE A 228 -7.78 6.58 -1.07
CA PHE A 228 -9.00 5.85 -1.45
C PHE A 228 -10.07 6.77 -2.03
N PRO A 229 -10.92 6.29 -2.96
CA PRO A 229 -12.04 7.06 -3.48
C PRO A 229 -12.99 7.52 -2.37
N GLU A 230 -13.44 8.78 -2.42
CA GLU A 230 -14.34 9.33 -1.39
C GLU A 230 -15.65 8.54 -1.25
N ASP A 231 -16.20 8.01 -2.35
CA ASP A 231 -17.42 7.19 -2.31
C ASP A 231 -17.22 5.83 -1.62
N VAL A 232 -15.98 5.33 -1.58
CA VAL A 232 -15.60 4.15 -0.78
C VAL A 232 -15.45 4.56 0.68
N LEU A 233 -14.75 5.66 0.94
CA LEU A 233 -14.53 6.16 2.30
C LEU A 233 -15.85 6.48 3.01
N GLU A 234 -16.80 7.12 2.33
CA GLU A 234 -18.16 7.39 2.86
C GLU A 234 -18.91 6.10 3.28
N GLN A 235 -18.65 4.97 2.62
CA GLN A 235 -19.21 3.66 3.02
C GLN A 235 -18.46 3.06 4.21
N VAL A 236 -17.14 3.21 4.24
CA VAL A 236 -16.29 2.74 5.34
C VAL A 236 -16.63 3.50 6.63
N ASP A 237 -16.84 4.82 6.54
CA ASP A 237 -17.16 5.71 7.67
C ASP A 237 -18.32 5.23 8.55
N VAL A 238 -19.31 4.59 7.93
CA VAL A 238 -20.52 4.10 8.62
C VAL A 238 -20.49 2.61 8.94
N THR A 239 -19.40 1.92 8.61
CA THR A 239 -19.23 0.47 8.81
C THR A 239 -18.47 0.20 10.11
N ALA A 240 -18.87 -0.81 10.88
CA ALA A 240 -18.11 -1.22 12.07
C ALA A 240 -16.76 -1.88 11.66
N PRO A 241 -15.66 -1.66 12.41
CA PRO A 241 -15.55 -0.83 13.63
C PRO A 241 -15.30 0.66 13.35
N TYR A 242 -15.11 1.07 12.10
CA TYR A 242 -14.77 2.45 11.70
C TYR A 242 -15.78 3.50 12.18
N ASN A 243 -17.06 3.14 12.27
CA ASN A 243 -18.11 4.00 12.81
C ASN A 243 -17.96 4.33 14.31
N THR A 244 -16.97 3.75 14.99
CA THR A 244 -16.63 4.07 16.39
C THR A 244 -15.48 5.08 16.51
N ILE A 245 -14.80 5.41 15.40
CA ILE A 245 -13.70 6.39 15.40
C ILE A 245 -14.26 7.78 15.69
N THR A 246 -13.72 8.45 16.69
CA THR A 246 -14.18 9.78 17.14
C THR A 246 -13.49 10.94 16.43
N VAL A 247 -12.33 10.67 15.82
CA VAL A 247 -11.60 11.64 15.00
C VAL A 247 -12.37 11.86 13.70
N SER A 248 -12.60 13.12 13.32
CA SER A 248 -13.19 13.43 12.01
C SER A 248 -12.23 13.09 10.88
N ARG A 249 -12.68 12.28 9.92
CA ARG A 249 -11.89 11.95 8.73
C ARG A 249 -11.66 13.19 7.87
N LEU A 250 -10.40 13.42 7.49
CA LEU A 250 -10.05 14.45 6.53
C LEU A 250 -10.33 13.94 5.11
N ARG A 251 -10.93 14.77 4.25
CA ARG A 251 -11.11 14.42 2.84
C ARG A 251 -9.79 14.47 2.11
N ASN A 252 -9.64 13.71 1.04
CA ASN A 252 -8.46 13.75 0.18
C ASN A 252 -8.15 15.20 -0.27
N SER A 253 -9.17 15.95 -0.71
CA SER A 253 -9.02 17.33 -1.18
C SER A 253 -8.44 18.31 -0.14
N ASP A 254 -8.50 17.95 1.13
CA ASP A 254 -8.11 18.78 2.25
C ASP A 254 -6.75 18.35 2.86
N ASP A 255 -6.18 17.22 2.40
CA ASP A 255 -4.85 16.74 2.81
C ASP A 255 -3.77 17.29 1.86
N SER A 256 -2.80 18.02 2.42
CA SER A 256 -1.71 18.62 1.63
C SER A 256 -0.79 17.60 0.94
N ILE A 257 -0.59 16.44 1.56
CA ILE A 257 0.20 15.33 1.01
C ILE A 257 -0.57 14.68 -0.14
N PHE A 258 -1.89 14.48 0.01
CA PHE A 258 -2.72 14.06 -1.12
C PHE A 258 -2.60 15.02 -2.29
N LEU A 259 -2.72 16.33 -2.06
CA LEU A 259 -2.60 17.32 -3.13
C LEU A 259 -1.22 17.28 -3.80
N GLU A 260 -0.15 17.05 -3.04
CA GLU A 260 1.19 16.88 -3.59
C GLU A 260 1.31 15.62 -4.45
N GLU A 261 0.82 14.48 -3.96
CA GLU A 261 0.91 13.18 -4.63
C GLU A 261 -0.04 13.04 -5.81
N ASN A 262 -1.19 13.71 -5.76
CA ASN A 262 -2.24 13.67 -6.77
C ASN A 262 -2.14 14.83 -7.80
N THR A 263 -1.00 15.51 -7.85
CA THR A 263 -0.72 16.52 -8.88
C THR A 263 0.04 15.88 -10.04
N GLY A 264 -0.59 15.83 -11.22
CA GLY A 264 0.01 15.26 -12.44
C GLY A 264 0.13 13.73 -12.44
N TYR A 265 -0.51 13.09 -11.45
CA TYR A 265 -0.60 11.65 -11.21
C TYR A 265 -1.95 11.35 -10.55
N ASP A 266 -2.33 10.08 -10.47
CA ASP A 266 -3.49 9.64 -9.70
C ASP A 266 -2.99 8.86 -8.48
N ALA A 267 -3.12 9.44 -7.28
CA ALA A 267 -2.73 8.78 -6.04
C ALA A 267 -3.88 7.94 -5.43
N VAL A 268 -5.04 7.91 -6.10
CA VAL A 268 -6.23 7.23 -5.63
C VAL A 268 -6.26 5.79 -6.17
N ALA A 269 -6.42 4.83 -5.26
CA ALA A 269 -6.64 3.44 -5.62
C ALA A 269 -7.82 3.31 -6.58
N GLY A 270 -7.68 2.44 -7.59
CA GLY A 270 -8.78 2.12 -8.50
C GLY A 270 -10.00 1.65 -7.72
N LYS A 271 -11.20 2.08 -8.14
CA LYS A 271 -12.44 1.77 -7.42
C LYS A 271 -12.57 0.26 -7.18
N PRO A 272 -12.88 -0.17 -5.94
CA PRO A 272 -13.17 -1.56 -5.66
C PRO A 272 -14.39 -1.98 -6.47
N TYR A 273 -14.31 -3.14 -7.12
CA TYR A 273 -15.45 -3.71 -7.82
C TYR A 273 -16.53 -4.06 -6.80
N ARG A 274 -17.67 -3.36 -6.87
CA ARG A 274 -18.77 -3.46 -5.91
C ARG A 274 -19.34 -4.86 -5.90
N ILE A 275 -19.18 -5.63 -4.82
CA ILE A 275 -19.93 -6.89 -4.63
C ILE A 275 -21.44 -6.54 -4.58
N PRO A 276 -22.30 -7.04 -5.49
CA PRO A 276 -23.73 -6.78 -5.42
C PRO A 276 -24.29 -7.42 -4.16
N SER A 277 -25.06 -6.66 -3.37
CA SER A 277 -25.83 -7.23 -2.26
C SER A 277 -26.71 -8.36 -2.79
N ARG A 278 -26.65 -9.55 -2.16
CA ARG A 278 -27.52 -10.69 -2.47
C ARG A 278 -28.96 -10.22 -2.71
N ARG A 279 -29.47 -10.34 -3.94
CA ARG A 279 -30.92 -10.40 -4.13
C ARG A 279 -31.37 -11.63 -3.36
N LYS A 280 -32.16 -11.46 -2.30
CA LYS A 280 -32.92 -12.56 -1.71
C LYS A 280 -33.71 -13.19 -2.86
N SER A 281 -33.35 -14.40 -3.27
CA SER A 281 -34.20 -15.16 -4.17
C SER A 281 -35.47 -15.47 -3.38
N ASN A 282 -36.55 -14.75 -3.65
CA ASN A 282 -37.88 -15.25 -3.33
C ASN A 282 -38.05 -16.52 -4.18
N ARG A 283 -37.77 -17.68 -3.59
CA ARG A 283 -38.32 -18.93 -4.09
C ARG A 283 -39.71 -19.07 -3.46
N SER A 284 -40.70 -18.87 -4.31
CA SER A 284 -42.04 -19.46 -4.20
C SER A 284 -41.96 -20.98 -4.21
#